data_AF-A0A8T7M4H6-F1
#
_entry.id   AF-A0A8T7M4H6-F1
#
_cell.length_a   1.000
_cell.length_b   1.000
_cell.length_c   1.000
_cell.angle_alpha   90.00
_cell.angle_beta   90.00
_cell.angle_gamma   90.00
#
_symmetry.space_group_name_H-M   'P 1'
#
loop_
_entity.id
_entity.type
_entity.pdbx_description
1 polymer ?
#
loop_
_entity_poly.entity_id
_entity_poly.type
_entity_poly.pdbx_seq_one_letter_code
_entity_poly.pdbx_strand_id
1 'polypeptide(L)'
;MGTTTKRRLAPKVNHYVYGVMAVVIFMGVILGAQALGVWTTSGKVDTSGKAVELTGKDPAEIKGWMLLGDIATAYNVPLADIVAAFKLPSDTTASTAVKDLEGKGENFSTTTLKVWVAQKIGVAAPPTVSTPKAGGDKTKP
;
A
#
# COMPACT_ATOMS: atom_id res chain seq x y z
N MET A 1 12.33 -43.98 -62.04
CA MET A 1 12.09 -43.78 -60.59
C MET A 1 12.30 -42.31 -60.27
N GLY A 2 11.25 -41.48 -60.27
CA GLY A 2 11.38 -40.02 -60.05
C GLY A 2 11.09 -39.65 -58.60
N THR A 3 12.08 -39.12 -57.88
CA THR A 3 11.91 -38.62 -56.52
C THR A 3 11.30 -37.21 -56.55
N THR A 4 10.05 -37.09 -56.11
CA THR A 4 9.37 -35.79 -56.03
C THR A 4 9.73 -35.11 -54.71
N THR A 5 10.64 -34.15 -54.74
CA THR A 5 10.98 -33.31 -53.58
C THR A 5 9.83 -32.34 -53.28
N LYS A 6 9.08 -32.57 -52.19
CA LYS A 6 8.10 -31.59 -51.69
C LYS A 6 8.83 -30.32 -51.22
N ARG A 7 8.72 -29.23 -51.99
CA ARG A 7 9.13 -27.90 -51.50
C ARG A 7 8.20 -27.49 -50.36
N ARG A 8 8.74 -27.34 -49.15
CA ARG A 8 8.01 -26.72 -48.05
C ARG A 8 7.90 -25.22 -48.35
N LEU A 9 6.68 -24.73 -48.53
CA LEU A 9 6.38 -23.31 -48.61
C LEU A 9 6.62 -22.72 -47.21
N ALA A 10 7.70 -21.98 -47.03
CA ALA A 10 7.89 -21.20 -45.82
C ALA A 10 6.86 -20.06 -45.81
N PRO A 11 6.01 -19.94 -44.78
CA PRO A 11 5.09 -18.82 -44.70
C PRO A 11 5.88 -17.52 -44.63
N LYS A 12 5.62 -16.58 -45.56
CA LYS A 12 6.15 -15.21 -45.49
C LYS A 12 5.40 -14.47 -44.40
N VAL A 13 5.92 -14.53 -43.18
CA VAL A 13 5.38 -13.76 -42.06
C VAL A 13 5.87 -12.31 -42.19
N ASN A 14 4.92 -11.37 -42.14
CA ASN A 14 5.22 -9.95 -42.22
C ASN A 14 6.10 -9.53 -41.03
N HIS A 15 7.16 -8.75 -41.28
CA HIS A 15 8.12 -8.39 -40.24
C HIS A 15 7.47 -7.59 -39.09
N TYR A 16 6.41 -6.84 -39.37
CA TYR A 16 5.60 -6.18 -38.36
C TYR A 16 4.92 -7.16 -37.39
N VAL A 17 4.55 -8.37 -37.84
CA VAL A 17 3.94 -9.39 -36.98
C VAL A 17 4.93 -9.84 -35.91
N TYR A 18 6.22 -9.97 -36.25
CA TYR A 18 7.26 -10.28 -35.26
C TYR A 18 7.44 -9.13 -34.25
N GLY A 19 7.43 -7.87 -34.71
CA GLY A 19 7.51 -6.71 -33.83
C GLY A 19 6.33 -6.63 -32.85
N VAL A 20 5.11 -6.81 -33.35
CA VAL A 20 3.90 -6.83 -32.51
C VAL A 20 3.93 -8.02 -31.54
N MET A 21 4.32 -9.22 -31.98
CA MET A 21 4.44 -10.37 -31.09
C MET A 21 5.44 -10.11 -29.95
N ALA A 22 6.59 -9.51 -30.26
CA ALA A 22 7.59 -9.19 -29.24
C ALA A 22 7.03 -8.24 -28.18
N VAL A 23 6.30 -7.19 -28.59
CA VAL A 23 5.65 -6.26 -27.66
C VAL A 23 4.56 -6.96 -26.82
N VAL A 24 3.73 -7.80 -27.45
CA VAL A 24 2.66 -8.52 -26.75
C VAL A 24 3.24 -9.51 -25.74
N ILE A 25 4.28 -10.25 -26.09
CA ILE A 25 4.94 -11.19 -25.17
C ILE A 25 5.58 -10.40 -24.02
N PHE A 26 6.31 -9.33 -24.32
CA PHE A 26 6.95 -8.49 -23.31
C PHE A 26 5.93 -7.90 -22.32
N MET A 27 4.87 -7.28 -22.85
CA MET A 27 3.81 -6.70 -22.03
C MET A 27 3.04 -7.79 -21.26
N GLY A 28 2.81 -8.95 -21.87
CA GLY A 28 2.15 -10.09 -21.23
C GLY A 28 2.93 -10.63 -20.04
N VAL A 29 4.26 -10.70 -20.14
CA VAL A 29 5.11 -11.11 -19.01
C VAL A 29 5.08 -10.07 -17.89
N ILE A 30 5.16 -8.77 -18.22
CA ILE A 30 5.09 -7.69 -17.21
C ILE A 30 3.74 -7.72 -16.50
N LEU A 31 2.64 -7.71 -17.26
CA LEU A 31 1.29 -7.72 -16.71
C LEU A 31 1.01 -9.00 -15.91
N GLY A 32 1.51 -10.14 -16.37
CA GLY A 32 1.43 -11.41 -15.64
C GLY A 32 2.18 -11.35 -14.31
N ALA A 33 3.40 -10.82 -14.28
CA ALA A 33 4.19 -10.66 -13.06
C ALA A 33 3.57 -9.66 -12.07
N GLN A 34 2.94 -8.59 -12.57
CA GLN A 34 2.18 -7.63 -11.77
C GLN A 34 0.90 -8.26 -11.19
N ALA A 35 0.14 -9.00 -12.00
CA ALA A 35 -1.11 -9.65 -11.57
C ALA A 35 -0.88 -10.76 -10.53
N LEU A 36 0.25 -11.47 -10.63
CA LEU A 36 0.66 -12.47 -9.65
C LEU A 36 1.29 -11.88 -8.39
N GLY A 37 1.45 -10.55 -8.31
CA GLY A 37 2.05 -9.86 -7.16
C GLY A 37 3.55 -10.14 -6.96
N VAL A 38 4.20 -10.82 -7.89
CA VAL A 38 5.63 -11.17 -7.82
C VAL A 38 6.50 -9.95 -8.08
N TRP A 39 5.99 -8.95 -8.80
CA TRP A 39 6.70 -7.71 -9.10
C TRP A 39 5.78 -6.50 -9.04
N THR A 40 6.21 -5.46 -8.31
CA THR A 40 5.56 -4.14 -8.28
C THR A 40 6.51 -3.06 -8.80
N THR A 41 5.98 -2.10 -9.56
CA THR A 41 6.76 -0.98 -10.12
C THR A 41 6.80 0.22 -9.18
N SER A 42 5.98 0.20 -8.11
CA SER A 42 5.95 1.23 -7.07
C SER A 42 6.80 0.77 -5.88
N GLY A 43 8.12 0.97 -5.99
CA GLY A 43 9.11 0.51 -5.02
C GLY A 43 9.12 1.33 -3.73
N LYS A 44 8.14 1.11 -2.83
CA LYS A 44 8.37 1.35 -1.41
C LYS A 44 8.69 0.00 -0.76
N VAL A 45 9.98 -0.34 -0.77
CA VAL A 45 10.52 -1.56 -0.17
C VAL A 45 10.99 -1.27 1.26
N ASP A 46 10.80 -2.22 2.18
CA ASP A 46 11.34 -2.12 3.52
C ASP A 46 12.85 -2.42 3.52
N THR A 47 13.48 -2.26 4.69
CA THR A 47 14.88 -2.62 4.94
C THR A 47 15.18 -4.11 4.72
N SER A 48 14.15 -4.94 4.50
CA SER A 48 14.25 -6.37 4.21
C SER A 48 14.00 -6.69 2.72
N GLY A 49 13.86 -5.67 1.87
CA GLY A 49 13.66 -5.83 0.43
C GLY A 49 12.28 -6.38 0.04
N LYS A 50 11.34 -6.46 0.99
CA LYS A 50 9.95 -6.80 0.69
C LYS A 50 9.19 -5.54 0.32
N ALA A 51 8.26 -5.67 -0.62
CA ALA A 51 7.26 -4.64 -0.86
C ALA A 51 6.57 -4.35 0.48
N VAL A 52 6.54 -3.08 0.88
CA VAL A 52 5.81 -2.67 2.08
C VAL A 52 4.33 -2.74 1.71
N GLU A 53 3.76 -3.93 1.79
CA GLU A 53 2.32 -4.13 1.75
C GLU A 53 1.79 -3.93 3.17
N LEU A 54 0.76 -3.08 3.27
CA LEU A 54 -0.11 -3.08 4.43
C LEU A 54 -0.94 -4.35 4.35
N THR A 55 -0.65 -5.32 5.22
CA THR A 55 -1.39 -6.59 5.24
C THR A 55 -2.81 -6.41 5.78
N GLY A 56 -3.10 -5.25 6.37
CA GLY A 56 -4.36 -4.93 7.04
C GLY A 56 -4.55 -5.70 8.35
N LYS A 57 -3.56 -6.50 8.78
CA LYS A 57 -3.65 -7.37 9.95
C LYS A 57 -2.87 -6.86 11.14
N ASP A 58 -1.71 -6.26 10.92
CA ASP A 58 -0.85 -5.75 11.99
C ASP A 58 -0.70 -4.21 11.90
N PRO A 59 -1.27 -3.44 12.84
CA PRO A 59 -1.08 -1.98 12.92
C PRO A 59 0.40 -1.56 13.08
N ALA A 60 1.30 -2.44 13.53
CA ALA A 60 2.72 -2.14 13.65
C ALA A 60 3.38 -1.78 12.31
N GLU A 61 2.81 -2.26 11.20
CA GLU A 61 3.26 -2.01 9.82
C GLU A 61 3.08 -0.55 9.37
N ILE A 62 2.22 0.23 10.03
CA ILE A 62 1.98 1.63 9.71
C ILE A 62 3.29 2.43 9.91
N LYS A 63 3.74 3.15 8.89
CA LYS A 63 4.93 4.02 8.97
C LYS A 63 4.55 5.46 8.66
N GLY A 64 5.24 6.43 9.26
CA GLY A 64 4.92 7.86 9.10
C GLY A 64 4.96 8.36 7.65
N TRP A 65 5.71 7.71 6.77
CA TRP A 65 5.76 8.08 5.35
C TRP A 65 4.59 7.52 4.50
N MET A 66 3.71 6.70 5.08
CA MET A 66 2.54 6.15 4.40
C MET A 66 1.43 7.19 4.27
N LEU A 67 0.59 7.02 3.24
CA LEU A 67 -0.56 7.87 3.01
C LEU A 67 -1.73 7.45 3.90
N LEU A 68 -2.52 8.43 4.33
CA LEU A 68 -3.70 8.18 5.15
C LEU A 68 -4.75 7.33 4.40
N GLY A 69 -4.84 7.49 3.07
CA GLY A 69 -5.71 6.69 2.21
C GLY A 69 -5.29 5.22 2.09
N ASP A 70 -3.99 4.94 2.07
CA ASP A 70 -3.47 3.57 2.01
C ASP A 70 -3.81 2.82 3.30
N ILE A 71 -3.68 3.49 4.46
CA ILE A 71 -4.03 2.95 5.78
C ILE A 71 -5.54 2.72 5.89
N ALA A 72 -6.35 3.71 5.49
CA ALA A 72 -7.81 3.60 5.50
C ALA A 72 -8.29 2.39 4.67
N THR A 73 -7.70 2.21 3.49
CA THR A 73 -8.03 1.10 2.59
C THR A 73 -7.58 -0.24 3.17
N ALA A 74 -6.35 -0.33 3.68
CA ALA A 74 -5.78 -1.59 4.16
C ALA A 74 -6.48 -2.15 5.41
N TYR A 75 -6.87 -1.29 6.35
CA TYR A 75 -7.54 -1.71 7.59
C TYR A 75 -9.06 -1.58 7.53
N ASN A 76 -9.62 -1.23 6.36
CA ASN A 76 -11.05 -1.02 6.15
C ASN A 76 -11.66 0.02 7.12
N VAL A 77 -10.91 1.08 7.41
CA VAL A 77 -11.35 2.16 8.31
C VAL A 77 -11.60 3.44 7.51
N PRO A 78 -12.78 4.06 7.61
CA PRO A 78 -13.06 5.29 6.88
C PRO A 78 -12.09 6.42 7.23
N LEU A 79 -11.59 7.12 6.22
CA LEU A 79 -10.75 8.32 6.42
C LEU A 79 -11.45 9.37 7.29
N ALA A 80 -12.77 9.51 7.13
CA ALA A 80 -13.60 10.41 7.91
C ALA A 80 -13.55 10.09 9.41
N ASP A 81 -13.52 8.81 9.79
CA ASP A 81 -13.42 8.39 11.19
C ASP A 81 -12.05 8.76 11.78
N ILE A 82 -10.99 8.64 10.98
CA ILE A 82 -9.63 9.03 11.39
C ILE A 82 -9.56 10.55 11.58
N VAL A 83 -10.07 11.32 10.62
CA VAL A 83 -10.10 12.79 10.68
C VAL A 83 -10.92 13.27 11.86
N ALA A 84 -12.08 12.65 12.12
CA ALA A 84 -12.94 12.96 13.27
C ALA A 84 -12.28 12.58 14.60
N ALA A 85 -11.66 11.41 14.70
CA ALA A 85 -11.03 10.92 15.93
C ALA A 85 -9.85 11.79 16.37
N PHE A 86 -9.07 12.31 15.43
CA PHE A 86 -7.88 13.12 15.70
C PHE A 86 -8.05 14.62 15.47
N LYS A 87 -9.29 15.06 15.16
CA LYS A 87 -9.64 16.43 14.79
C LYS A 87 -8.64 17.05 13.81
N LEU A 88 -8.34 16.32 12.74
CA LEU A 88 -7.39 16.77 11.73
C LEU A 88 -7.99 17.95 10.94
N PRO A 89 -7.15 18.88 10.42
CA PRO A 89 -7.62 19.99 9.59
C PRO A 89 -8.40 19.46 8.38
N SER A 90 -9.43 20.18 7.95
CA SER A 90 -10.29 19.81 6.81
C SER A 90 -9.54 19.69 5.47
N ASP A 91 -8.32 20.22 5.41
CA ASP A 91 -7.39 20.10 4.28
C ASP A 91 -6.67 18.74 4.24
N THR A 92 -6.96 17.84 5.19
CA THR A 92 -6.40 16.49 5.23
C THR A 92 -7.04 15.63 4.15
N THR A 93 -6.24 15.21 3.19
CA THR A 93 -6.68 14.36 2.07
C THR A 93 -6.10 12.96 2.20
N ALA A 94 -6.68 12.00 1.47
CA ALA A 94 -6.17 10.63 1.39
C ALA A 94 -4.71 10.55 0.91
N SER A 95 -4.23 11.58 0.20
CA SER A 95 -2.87 11.70 -0.32
C SER A 95 -1.89 12.38 0.65
N THR A 96 -2.32 12.73 1.86
CA THR A 96 -1.42 13.28 2.89
C THR A 96 -0.68 12.16 3.61
N ALA A 97 0.64 12.30 3.77
CA ALA A 97 1.42 11.34 4.54
C ALA A 97 1.20 11.55 6.05
N VAL A 98 1.20 10.45 6.83
CA VAL A 98 0.97 10.48 8.28
C VAL A 98 1.96 11.43 8.99
N LYS A 99 3.23 11.45 8.59
CA LYS A 99 4.26 12.33 9.18
C LYS A 99 3.95 13.81 8.99
N ASP A 100 3.28 14.17 7.89
CA ASP A 100 2.98 15.56 7.56
C ASP A 100 1.76 16.07 8.36
N LEU A 101 1.07 15.15 9.05
CA LEU A 101 -0.04 15.40 9.95
C LEU A 101 0.39 15.36 11.43
N GLU A 102 1.59 14.87 11.74
CA GLU A 102 2.11 14.88 13.11
C GLU A 102 2.19 16.33 13.63
N GLY A 103 1.48 16.61 14.72
CA GLY A 103 1.36 17.95 15.30
C GLY A 103 0.31 18.86 14.68
N LYS A 104 -0.42 18.45 13.63
CA LYS A 104 -1.54 19.22 13.06
C LYS A 104 -2.91 18.87 13.68
N GLY A 105 -3.03 17.71 14.32
CA GLY A 105 -4.23 17.28 15.06
C GLY A 105 -3.99 17.16 16.56
N GLU A 106 -5.05 16.97 17.33
CA GLU A 106 -4.95 16.74 18.78
C GLU A 106 -4.25 15.41 19.07
N ASN A 107 -3.02 15.45 19.60
CA ASN A 107 -2.21 14.28 19.93
C ASN A 107 -2.00 13.29 18.75
N PHE A 108 -2.07 13.77 17.51
CA PHE A 108 -1.87 12.93 16.33
C PHE A 108 -0.38 12.58 16.19
N SER A 109 -0.09 11.29 16.29
CA SER A 109 1.22 10.71 15.99
C SER A 109 1.05 9.36 15.30
N THR A 110 2.07 8.91 14.59
CA THR A 110 2.16 7.54 14.07
C THR A 110 1.84 6.50 15.13
N THR A 111 2.37 6.66 16.35
CA THR A 111 2.11 5.74 17.47
C THR A 111 0.64 5.74 17.87
N THR A 112 0.03 6.91 18.09
CA THR A 112 -1.38 7.01 18.50
C THR A 112 -2.31 6.43 17.42
N LEU A 113 -1.98 6.65 16.14
CA LEU A 113 -2.73 6.11 15.02
C LEU A 113 -2.70 4.57 15.01
N LYS A 114 -1.54 3.94 15.25
CA LYS A 114 -1.43 2.48 15.35
C LYS A 114 -2.35 1.90 16.42
N VAL A 115 -2.38 2.54 17.59
CA VAL A 115 -3.20 2.10 18.72
C VAL A 115 -4.68 2.21 18.39
N TRP A 116 -5.07 3.35 17.82
CA TRP A 116 -6.46 3.59 17.46
C TRP A 116 -6.93 2.61 16.36
N VAL A 117 -6.10 2.34 15.36
CA VAL A 117 -6.39 1.33 14.32
C VAL A 117 -6.48 -0.06 14.96
N ALA A 118 -5.57 -0.44 15.86
CA ALA A 118 -5.61 -1.71 16.59
C ALA A 118 -6.94 -1.92 17.33
N GLN A 119 -7.41 -0.87 18.02
CA GLN A 119 -8.71 -0.88 18.71
C GLN A 119 -9.88 -1.06 17.74
N LYS A 120 -9.83 -0.44 16.56
CA LYS A 120 -10.90 -0.52 15.55
C LYS A 120 -10.99 -1.91 14.90
N ILE A 121 -9.86 -2.57 14.69
CA ILE A 121 -9.81 -3.91 14.08
C ILE A 121 -9.86 -5.05 15.11
N GLY A 122 -9.92 -4.74 16.41
CA GLY A 122 -10.01 -5.72 17.50
C GLY A 122 -8.73 -6.54 17.73
N VAL A 123 -7.57 -6.05 17.28
CA VAL A 123 -6.27 -6.70 17.47
C VAL A 123 -5.60 -6.12 18.71
N ALA A 124 -4.95 -6.98 19.50
CA ALA A 124 -4.22 -6.57 20.70
C ALA A 124 -3.21 -5.47 20.33
N ALA A 125 -3.36 -4.29 20.94
CA ALA A 125 -2.48 -3.17 20.70
C ALA A 125 -1.02 -3.58 20.94
N PRO A 126 -0.06 -3.16 20.09
CA PRO A 126 1.35 -3.41 20.35
C PRO A 126 1.74 -2.90 21.75
N PRO A 127 2.65 -3.58 22.48
CA PRO A 127 2.81 -3.52 23.93
C PRO A 127 3.33 -2.19 24.51
N THR A 128 3.19 -1.06 23.82
CA THR A 128 3.78 0.24 24.22
C THR A 128 2.79 1.34 24.56
N VAL A 129 1.50 1.06 24.75
CA VAL A 129 0.49 2.07 25.14
C VAL A 129 0.15 2.01 26.62
N SER A 130 1.15 2.23 27.46
CA SER A 130 0.88 2.69 28.82
C SER A 130 0.58 4.18 28.78
N THR A 131 -0.71 4.54 28.80
CA THR A 131 -1.33 5.47 29.77
C THR A 131 -2.48 6.26 29.14
N PRO A 132 -3.73 6.13 29.66
CA PRO A 132 -4.81 7.03 29.31
C PRO A 132 -4.50 8.43 29.86
N LYS A 133 -4.43 9.44 28.98
CA LYS A 133 -4.52 10.84 29.40
C LYS A 133 -5.97 11.11 29.81
N ALA A 134 -6.31 10.72 31.03
CA ALA A 134 -7.48 11.21 31.73
C ALA A 134 -7.36 12.73 31.87
N GLY A 135 -8.37 13.44 31.39
CA GLY A 135 -8.50 14.87 31.64
C GLY A 135 -8.84 15.13 33.10
N GLY A 136 -8.19 16.17 33.65
CA GLY A 136 -8.71 17.05 34.70
C GLY A 136 -8.79 16.51 36.12
N ASP A 137 -7.93 17.03 37.00
CA ASP A 137 -8.46 17.67 38.20
C ASP A 137 -7.52 18.79 38.69
N LYS A 138 -8.15 19.86 39.16
CA LYS A 138 -7.53 21.00 39.84
C LYS A 138 -6.96 20.50 41.18
N THR A 139 -5.85 21.06 41.64
CA THR A 139 -5.73 21.77 42.93
C THR A 139 -4.28 21.85 43.43
N LYS A 140 -3.90 23.08 43.74
CA LYS A 140 -2.80 23.53 44.61
C LYS A 140 -3.00 22.95 46.03
N PRO A 141 -1.95 22.64 46.80
CA PRO A 141 -1.49 23.58 47.84
C PRO A 141 -0.03 24.02 47.70
#